data_AF-A0A7V8CSU4-F1
#
_entry.id   AF-A0A7V8CSU4-F1
#
_cell.length_a   1.000
_cell.length_b   1.000
_cell.length_c   1.000
_cell.angle_alpha   90.00
_cell.angle_beta   90.00
_cell.angle_gamma   90.00
#
_symmetry.space_group_name_H-M   'P 1'
#
loop_
_entity.id
_entity.type
_entity.pdbx_description
1 polymer ?
#
loop_
_entity_poly.entity_id
_entity_poly.type
_entity_poly.pdbx_seq_one_letter_code
_entity_poly.pdbx_strand_id
1 'polypeptide(L)'
;MDNLALTIAPLVAASINAGTPLMLAALGLLVNEKAGVVNLGAEGMMLVSAIAGFAVAVDTGSPLLGFLAGAGASMLLSGFFAWLTVWLGTNQYATGLALSLFGGGASTYIGINYVGKSLQNGKFGIPWLEDIPVLGQALFRQHPMVYLALLLCVAIAWFLYRTRAGLVLRAVGESPSSAHALGYPVRRIRLAAVLFGGACCGLAGAFLSLVYTPLWVEGMVAGRGWIALALTTFATWRPARVVGGAYLFGGITILTFHVQAIGVPVASQLLSMLPYLAAIVVLVLISSNANLIKLNMPASLGKNFNPGN
;
A
#
# COMPACT_ATOMS: atom_id res chain seq x y z
N MET A 1 35.17 11.67 4.70
CA MET A 1 33.87 11.21 5.26
C MET A 1 32.68 11.89 4.57
N ASP A 2 32.90 13.02 3.88
CA ASP A 2 31.84 13.79 3.21
C ASP A 2 31.20 13.07 2.00
N ASN A 3 31.96 12.26 1.25
CA ASN A 3 31.42 11.51 0.09
C ASN A 3 30.41 10.41 0.46
N LEU A 4 30.57 9.77 1.63
CA LEU A 4 29.63 8.75 2.13
C LEU A 4 28.32 9.39 2.60
N ALA A 5 28.40 10.52 3.29
CA ALA A 5 27.22 11.27 3.71
C ALA A 5 26.42 11.83 2.51
N LEU A 6 27.10 12.29 1.46
CA LEU A 6 26.49 12.76 0.21
C LEU A 6 25.86 11.66 -0.66
N THR A 7 26.28 10.40 -0.50
CA THR A 7 25.70 9.26 -1.22
C THR A 7 24.60 8.54 -0.43
N ILE A 8 24.72 8.46 0.90
CA ILE A 8 23.75 7.78 1.76
C ILE A 8 22.45 8.58 1.90
N ALA A 9 22.52 9.90 2.07
CA ALA A 9 21.33 10.73 2.24
C ALA A 9 20.31 10.63 1.08
N PRO A 10 20.72 10.76 -0.21
CA PRO A 10 19.79 10.57 -1.33
C PRO A 10 19.34 9.11 -1.49
N LEU A 11 20.18 8.13 -1.12
CA LEU A 11 19.80 6.72 -1.11
C LEU A 11 18.66 6.46 -0.11
N VAL A 12 18.78 6.98 1.11
CA VAL A 12 17.73 6.91 2.13
C VAL A 12 16.47 7.64 1.66
N ALA A 13 16.63 8.83 1.06
CA ALA A 13 15.50 9.59 0.56
C ALA A 13 14.73 8.85 -0.54
N ALA A 14 15.44 8.23 -1.48
CA ALA A 14 14.85 7.40 -2.53
C ALA A 14 14.20 6.14 -1.95
N SER A 15 14.81 5.53 -0.93
CA SER A 15 14.28 4.34 -0.25
C SER A 15 12.93 4.62 0.40
N ILE A 16 12.78 5.79 1.02
CA ILE A 16 11.52 6.27 1.60
C ILE A 16 10.47 6.47 0.51
N ASN A 17 10.82 7.11 -0.60
CA ASN A 17 9.91 7.29 -1.74
C ASN A 17 9.46 5.95 -2.33
N ALA A 18 10.37 4.99 -2.51
CA ALA A 18 10.04 3.66 -3.02
C ALA A 18 9.16 2.85 -2.04
N GLY A 19 9.36 3.02 -0.72
CA GLY A 19 8.60 2.32 0.31
C GLY A 19 7.22 2.94 0.61
N THR A 20 7.03 4.23 0.35
CA THR A 20 5.76 4.94 0.63
C THR A 20 4.51 4.30 -0.03
N PRO A 21 4.51 3.93 -1.33
CA PRO A 21 3.34 3.28 -1.92
C PRO A 21 3.08 1.90 -1.30
N LEU A 22 4.12 1.14 -0.93
CA LEU A 22 3.97 -0.13 -0.21
C LEU A 22 3.34 0.09 1.16
N MET A 23 3.78 1.12 1.88
CA MET A 23 3.24 1.48 3.19
C MET A 23 1.75 1.85 3.10
N LEU A 24 1.38 2.73 2.15
CA LEU A 24 -0.02 3.16 1.96
C LEU A 24 -0.93 1.97 1.67
N ALA A 25 -0.58 1.14 0.68
CA ALA A 25 -1.36 -0.03 0.31
C ALA A 25 -1.45 -1.04 1.48
N ALA A 26 -0.33 -1.35 2.14
CA ALA A 26 -0.30 -2.31 3.23
C ALA A 26 -1.07 -1.82 4.47
N LEU A 27 -1.05 -0.53 4.79
CA LEU A 27 -1.86 0.02 5.89
C LEU A 27 -3.36 -0.11 5.61
N GLY A 28 -3.78 0.14 4.36
CA GLY A 28 -5.17 -0.08 3.94
C GLY A 28 -5.58 -1.55 4.02
N LEU A 29 -4.76 -2.44 3.48
CA LEU A 29 -4.98 -3.89 3.54
C LEU A 29 -4.99 -4.42 4.97
N LEU A 30 -4.14 -3.88 5.85
CA LEU A 30 -4.15 -4.22 7.27
C LEU A 30 -5.51 -3.95 7.91
N VAL A 31 -6.16 -2.83 7.58
CA VAL A 31 -7.50 -2.51 8.09
C VAL A 31 -8.56 -3.48 7.54
N ASN A 32 -8.50 -3.83 6.25
CA ASN A 32 -9.39 -4.83 5.65
C ASN A 32 -9.27 -6.17 6.38
N GLU A 33 -8.04 -6.63 6.55
CA GLU A 33 -7.74 -7.91 7.16
C GLU A 33 -8.13 -7.92 8.64
N LYS A 34 -7.89 -6.81 9.37
CA LYS A 34 -8.37 -6.65 10.76
C LYS A 34 -9.89 -6.71 10.89
N ALA A 35 -10.65 -6.41 9.82
CA ALA A 35 -12.11 -6.59 9.78
C ALA A 35 -12.55 -8.00 9.31
N GLY A 36 -11.58 -8.86 8.98
CA GLY A 36 -11.80 -10.24 8.50
C GLY A 36 -11.94 -10.37 6.98
N VAL A 37 -11.60 -9.34 6.20
CA VAL A 37 -11.72 -9.36 4.73
C VAL A 37 -10.34 -9.33 4.09
N VAL A 38 -10.01 -10.35 3.30
CA VAL A 38 -8.76 -10.42 2.54
C VAL A 38 -9.02 -9.87 1.14
N ASN A 39 -8.21 -8.91 0.69
CA ASN A 39 -8.38 -8.28 -0.62
C ASN A 39 -7.14 -8.49 -1.50
N LEU A 40 -7.17 -9.54 -2.32
CA LEU A 40 -6.13 -9.84 -3.32
C LEU A 40 -6.23 -8.94 -4.56
N GLY A 41 -7.19 -8.02 -4.61
CA GLY A 41 -7.41 -7.07 -5.69
C GLY A 41 -6.49 -5.83 -5.66
N ALA A 42 -5.58 -5.74 -4.69
CA ALA A 42 -4.76 -4.55 -4.45
C ALA A 42 -3.93 -4.13 -5.67
N GLU A 43 -3.35 -5.09 -6.40
CA GLU A 43 -2.56 -4.84 -7.61
C GLU A 43 -3.40 -4.12 -8.68
N GLY A 44 -4.58 -4.67 -8.99
CA GLY A 44 -5.50 -4.06 -9.97
C GLY A 44 -6.06 -2.72 -9.50
N MET A 45 -6.39 -2.59 -8.21
CA MET A 45 -6.83 -1.31 -7.64
C MET A 45 -5.77 -0.23 -7.79
N MET A 46 -4.51 -0.55 -7.46
CA MET A 46 -3.38 0.37 -7.62
C MET A 46 -3.18 0.75 -9.10
N LEU A 47 -3.25 -0.21 -10.02
CA LEU A 47 -3.09 0.06 -11.45
C LEU A 47 -4.17 1.01 -12.00
N VAL A 48 -5.44 0.76 -11.69
CA VAL A 48 -6.54 1.62 -12.12
C VAL A 48 -6.43 3.02 -11.50
N SER A 49 -6.04 3.12 -10.22
CA SER A 49 -5.83 4.43 -9.60
C SER A 49 -4.64 5.20 -10.15
N ALA A 50 -3.57 4.50 -10.55
CA ALA A 50 -2.39 5.13 -11.11
C ALA A 50 -2.75 5.80 -12.45
N ILE A 51 -3.51 5.14 -13.33
CA ILE A 51 -3.98 5.79 -14.56
C ILE A 51 -5.06 6.85 -14.29
N ALA A 52 -6.04 6.58 -13.42
CA ALA A 52 -7.10 7.55 -13.14
C ALA A 52 -6.54 8.85 -12.54
N GLY A 53 -5.60 8.72 -11.59
CA GLY A 53 -4.93 9.86 -10.99
C GLY A 53 -4.02 10.59 -11.97
N PHE A 54 -3.28 9.85 -12.81
CA PHE A 54 -2.42 10.45 -13.84
C PHE A 54 -3.24 11.21 -14.89
N ALA A 55 -4.30 10.60 -15.41
CA ALA A 55 -5.19 11.21 -16.39
C ALA A 55 -5.77 12.54 -15.89
N VAL A 56 -6.32 12.54 -14.67
CA VAL A 56 -6.87 13.76 -14.06
C VAL A 56 -5.77 14.81 -13.83
N ALA A 57 -4.59 14.42 -13.36
CA ALA A 57 -3.50 15.37 -13.14
C ALA A 57 -2.97 15.98 -14.45
N VAL A 58 -2.91 15.21 -15.53
CA VAL A 58 -2.51 15.68 -16.86
C VAL A 58 -3.53 16.66 -17.43
N ASP A 59 -4.82 16.33 -17.36
CA ASP A 59 -5.87 17.13 -17.99
C ASP A 59 -6.20 18.40 -17.19
N THR A 60 -6.11 18.34 -15.86
CA THR A 60 -6.42 19.49 -14.98
C THR A 60 -5.19 20.29 -14.56
N GLY A 61 -3.99 19.73 -14.72
CA GLY A 61 -2.75 20.30 -14.18
C GLY A 61 -2.61 20.22 -12.65
N SER A 62 -3.52 19.55 -11.94
CA SER A 62 -3.55 19.49 -10.48
C SER A 62 -3.22 18.10 -9.92
N PRO A 63 -2.04 17.90 -9.30
CA PRO A 63 -1.69 16.64 -8.65
C PRO A 63 -2.65 16.25 -7.52
N LEU A 64 -3.22 17.23 -6.81
CA LEU A 64 -4.16 16.97 -5.72
C LEU A 64 -5.45 16.33 -6.24
N LEU A 65 -6.00 16.84 -7.35
CA LEU A 65 -7.15 16.22 -8.02
C LEU A 65 -6.81 14.82 -8.53
N GLY A 66 -5.58 14.61 -9.01
CA GLY A 66 -5.07 13.29 -9.37
C GLY A 66 -5.09 12.30 -8.18
N PHE A 67 -4.61 12.69 -7.01
CA PHE A 67 -4.70 11.85 -5.81
C PHE A 67 -6.13 11.52 -5.40
N LEU A 68 -7.04 12.51 -5.44
CA LEU A 68 -8.45 12.29 -5.13
C LEU A 68 -9.13 11.37 -6.15
N ALA A 69 -8.83 11.53 -7.43
CA ALA A 69 -9.34 10.67 -8.49
C ALA A 69 -8.83 9.23 -8.35
N GLY A 70 -7.54 9.05 -8.08
CA GLY A 70 -6.95 7.73 -7.82
C GLY A 70 -7.57 7.04 -6.60
N ALA A 71 -7.69 7.76 -5.48
CA ALA A 71 -8.35 7.26 -4.27
C ALA A 71 -9.82 6.88 -4.54
N GLY A 72 -10.56 7.74 -5.25
CA GLY A 72 -11.95 7.51 -5.62
C GLY A 72 -12.13 6.28 -6.53
N ALA A 73 -11.28 6.13 -7.55
CA ALA A 73 -11.33 5.01 -8.48
C ALA A 73 -11.13 3.66 -7.78
N SER A 74 -10.12 3.53 -6.91
CA SER A 74 -9.92 2.31 -6.13
C SER A 74 -10.99 2.10 -5.07
N MET A 75 -11.50 3.17 -4.46
CA MET A 75 -12.62 3.08 -3.52
C MET A 75 -13.86 2.50 -4.21
N LEU A 76 -14.18 2.93 -5.44
CA LEU A 76 -15.28 2.37 -6.23
C LEU A 76 -15.06 0.88 -6.55
N LEU A 77 -13.86 0.51 -7.03
CA LEU A 77 -13.54 -0.90 -7.29
C LEU A 77 -13.60 -1.76 -6.02
N SER A 78 -13.14 -1.22 -4.89
CA SER A 78 -13.23 -1.89 -3.60
C SER A 78 -14.66 -2.00 -3.09
N GLY A 79 -15.53 -1.03 -3.42
CA GLY A 79 -16.95 -1.11 -3.15
C GLY A 79 -17.63 -2.22 -3.94
N PHE A 80 -17.27 -2.39 -5.22
CA PHE A 80 -17.72 -3.52 -6.03
C PHE A 80 -17.23 -4.86 -5.47
N PHE A 81 -15.96 -4.95 -5.10
CA PHE A 81 -15.40 -6.13 -4.41
C PHE A 81 -16.12 -6.43 -3.09
N ALA A 82 -16.37 -5.41 -2.27
CA ALA A 82 -17.09 -5.54 -1.00
C ALA A 82 -18.53 -5.98 -1.22
N TRP A 83 -19.20 -5.49 -2.26
CA TRP A 83 -20.55 -5.92 -2.59
C TRP A 83 -20.60 -7.42 -2.91
N LEU A 84 -19.68 -7.91 -3.76
CA LEU A 84 -19.59 -9.34 -4.09
C LEU A 84 -19.24 -10.20 -2.84
N THR A 85 -18.26 -9.77 -2.06
CA THR A 85 -17.73 -10.61 -0.97
C THR A 85 -18.51 -10.48 0.33
N VAL A 86 -18.91 -9.27 0.73
CA VAL A 86 -19.57 -8.98 2.02
C VAL A 86 -21.09 -9.15 1.93
N TRP A 87 -21.72 -8.82 0.79
CA TRP A 87 -23.17 -9.01 0.62
C TRP A 87 -23.52 -10.34 -0.05
N LEU A 88 -22.89 -10.66 -1.18
CA LEU A 88 -23.21 -11.89 -1.93
C LEU A 88 -22.46 -13.12 -1.41
N GLY A 89 -21.46 -12.93 -0.53
CA GLY A 89 -20.75 -14.04 0.10
C GLY A 89 -19.88 -14.84 -0.86
N THR A 90 -19.34 -14.20 -1.92
CA THR A 90 -18.40 -14.86 -2.84
C THR A 90 -17.04 -15.12 -2.19
N ASN A 91 -16.25 -16.04 -2.74
CA ASN A 91 -14.91 -16.32 -2.26
C ASN A 91 -13.99 -15.09 -2.45
N GLN A 92 -13.54 -14.52 -1.33
CA GLN A 92 -12.71 -13.31 -1.30
C GLN A 92 -11.40 -13.44 -2.08
N TYR A 93 -10.76 -14.61 -2.05
CA TYR A 93 -9.52 -14.86 -2.78
C TYR A 93 -9.76 -14.85 -4.29
N ALA A 94 -10.76 -15.59 -4.75
CA ALA A 94 -11.10 -15.66 -6.18
C ALA A 94 -11.58 -14.31 -6.71
N THR A 95 -12.47 -13.63 -5.99
CA THR A 95 -12.95 -12.29 -6.38
C THR A 95 -11.81 -11.27 -6.38
N GLY A 96 -10.89 -11.35 -5.42
CA GLY A 96 -9.73 -10.45 -5.36
C GLY A 96 -8.76 -10.68 -6.51
N LEU A 97 -8.44 -11.93 -6.83
CA LEU A 97 -7.61 -12.29 -7.99
C LEU A 97 -8.24 -11.82 -9.30
N ALA A 98 -9.54 -12.03 -9.48
CA ALA A 98 -10.28 -11.55 -10.64
C ALA A 98 -10.23 -10.02 -10.76
N LEU A 99 -10.36 -9.30 -9.63
CA LEU A 99 -10.25 -7.84 -9.62
C LEU A 99 -8.83 -7.35 -9.97
N SER A 100 -7.79 -8.07 -9.54
CA SER A 100 -6.41 -7.75 -9.93
C SER A 100 -6.20 -7.89 -11.43
N LEU A 101 -6.70 -8.98 -12.04
CA LEU A 101 -6.64 -9.18 -13.49
C LEU A 101 -7.45 -8.13 -14.26
N PHE A 102 -8.68 -7.87 -13.80
CA PHE A 102 -9.55 -6.84 -14.37
C PHE A 102 -8.89 -5.47 -14.31
N GLY A 103 -8.34 -5.08 -13.15
CA GLY A 103 -7.67 -3.80 -12.98
C GLY A 103 -6.43 -3.66 -13.86
N GLY A 104 -5.69 -4.74 -14.09
CA GLY A 104 -4.61 -4.79 -15.06
C GLY A 104 -5.09 -4.41 -16.46
N GLY A 105 -6.02 -5.19 -17.02
CA GLY A 105 -6.54 -4.95 -18.38
C GLY A 105 -7.25 -3.59 -18.53
N ALA A 106 -8.07 -3.21 -17.55
CA ALA A 106 -8.77 -1.93 -17.55
C ALA A 106 -7.80 -0.74 -17.52
N SER A 107 -6.74 -0.83 -16.69
CA SER A 107 -5.74 0.23 -16.61
C SER A 107 -4.96 0.40 -17.91
N THR A 108 -4.57 -0.72 -18.55
CA THR A 108 -3.91 -0.70 -19.86
C THR A 108 -4.79 -0.03 -20.90
N TYR A 109 -6.06 -0.47 -21.02
CA TYR A 109 -6.98 0.05 -22.03
C TYR A 109 -7.25 1.54 -21.87
N ILE A 110 -7.54 2.00 -20.65
CA ILE A 110 -7.77 3.43 -20.35
C ILE A 110 -6.48 4.23 -20.59
N GLY A 111 -5.33 3.62 -20.31
CA GLY A 111 -4.03 4.26 -20.36
C GLY A 111 -3.45 4.50 -21.76
N ILE A 112 -4.01 3.92 -22.82
CA ILE A 112 -3.46 3.99 -24.19
C ILE A 112 -3.16 5.44 -24.62
N ASN A 113 -4.10 6.36 -24.38
CA ASN A 113 -3.97 7.76 -24.81
C ASN A 113 -3.04 8.61 -23.90
N TYR A 114 -2.57 8.04 -22.80
CA TYR A 114 -1.69 8.71 -21.84
C TYR A 114 -0.25 8.19 -21.88
N VAL A 115 0.02 7.11 -22.64
CA VAL A 115 1.37 6.61 -22.86
C VAL A 115 2.22 7.70 -23.50
N GLY A 116 3.42 7.94 -22.95
CA GLY A 116 4.35 8.96 -23.44
C GLY A 116 4.10 10.38 -22.94
N LYS A 117 2.97 10.64 -22.25
CA LYS A 117 2.80 11.89 -21.51
C LYS A 117 3.58 11.81 -20.20
N SER A 118 4.14 12.94 -19.77
CA SER A 118 4.80 13.09 -18.47
C SER A 118 4.31 14.34 -17.75
N LEU A 119 4.37 14.30 -16.43
CA LEU A 119 4.13 15.45 -15.57
C LEU A 119 5.48 16.04 -15.17
N GLN A 120 5.54 17.36 -15.01
CA GLN A 120 6.71 17.98 -14.42
C GLN A 120 6.74 17.69 -12.92
N ASN A 121 7.87 17.16 -12.45
CA ASN A 121 8.09 16.96 -11.02
C ASN A 121 8.19 18.32 -10.32
N GLY A 122 7.24 18.61 -9.43
CA GLY A 122 7.37 19.69 -8.47
C GLY A 122 8.56 19.43 -7.54
N LYS A 123 9.31 20.48 -7.19
CA LYS A 123 10.27 20.41 -6.09
C LYS A 123 9.48 20.53 -4.78
N PHE A 124 9.57 19.53 -3.92
CA PHE A 124 8.90 19.53 -2.62
C PHE A 124 9.93 19.49 -1.50
N GLY A 125 9.71 20.30 -0.49
CA GLY A 125 10.43 20.24 0.78
C GLY A 125 9.93 21.31 1.76
N ILE A 126 10.34 21.17 3.02
CA ILE A 126 9.92 22.07 4.10
C ILE A 126 10.95 23.21 4.21
N PRO A 127 10.55 24.47 3.91
CA PRO A 127 11.44 25.62 4.06
C PRO A 127 12.03 25.64 5.48
N TRP A 128 13.32 25.97 5.62
CA TRP A 128 14.10 26.01 6.88
C TRP A 128 14.66 24.68 7.41
N LEU A 129 14.04 23.52 7.09
CA LEU A 129 14.51 22.20 7.57
C LEU A 129 15.23 21.37 6.50
N GLU A 130 15.13 21.78 5.23
CA GLU A 130 15.83 21.16 4.09
C GLU A 130 17.34 21.37 4.06
N ASP A 131 17.83 22.46 4.66
CA ASP A 131 19.23 22.87 4.57
C ASP A 131 20.14 22.20 5.60
N ILE A 132 19.57 21.37 6.49
CA ILE A 132 20.36 20.58 7.45
C ILE A 132 21.15 19.52 6.66
N PRO A 133 22.50 19.49 6.73
CA PRO A 133 23.30 18.48 6.04
C PRO A 133 22.87 17.07 6.46
N VAL A 134 22.74 16.16 5.49
CA VAL A 134 22.35 14.74 5.68
C VAL A 134 20.88 14.54 6.10
N LEU A 135 20.42 15.16 7.20
CA LEU A 135 19.05 15.03 7.73
C LEU A 135 18.01 15.76 6.86
N GLY A 136 18.34 16.96 6.39
CA GLY A 136 17.52 17.77 5.48
C GLY A 136 17.19 17.02 4.19
N GLN A 137 18.23 16.47 3.57
CA GLN A 137 18.11 15.73 2.31
C GLN A 137 17.43 14.37 2.48
N ALA A 138 17.69 13.65 3.58
CA ALA A 138 17.12 12.33 3.81
C ALA A 138 15.62 12.38 4.18
N LEU A 139 15.22 13.32 5.05
CA LEU A 139 13.91 13.32 5.70
C LEU A 139 13.04 14.54 5.40
N PHE A 140 13.62 15.70 5.05
CA PHE A 140 12.87 16.97 4.94
C PHE A 140 12.62 17.46 3.50
N ARG A 141 13.18 16.78 2.50
CA ARG A 141 12.90 16.95 1.05
C ARG A 141 11.88 15.94 0.49
N GLN A 142 11.08 15.33 1.35
CA GLN A 142 10.12 14.31 0.93
C GLN A 142 8.82 14.95 0.42
N HIS A 143 8.15 14.25 -0.49
CA HIS A 143 6.83 14.67 -0.95
C HIS A 143 5.83 14.69 0.25
N PRO A 144 4.89 15.64 0.34
CA PRO A 144 3.91 15.74 1.44
C PRO A 144 3.18 14.43 1.76
N MET A 145 2.96 13.60 0.73
CA MET A 145 2.31 12.30 0.85
C MET A 145 3.06 11.30 1.73
N VAL A 146 4.39 11.39 1.83
CA VAL A 146 5.20 10.55 2.73
C VAL A 146 4.83 10.83 4.19
N TYR A 147 4.76 12.11 4.56
CA TYR A 147 4.35 12.51 5.91
C TYR A 147 2.89 12.18 6.17
N LEU A 148 2.01 12.36 5.18
CA LEU A 148 0.61 11.95 5.29
C LEU A 148 0.48 10.44 5.54
N ALA A 149 1.29 9.61 4.87
CA ALA A 149 1.27 8.17 5.06
C ALA A 149 1.78 7.75 6.45
N LEU A 150 2.78 8.45 7.01
CA LEU A 150 3.22 8.25 8.40
C LEU A 150 2.15 8.69 9.40
N LEU A 151 1.51 9.84 9.16
CA LEU A 151 0.38 10.31 9.95
C LEU A 151 -0.77 9.29 9.90
N LEU A 152 -1.05 8.74 8.72
CA LEU A 152 -2.06 7.70 8.52
C LEU A 152 -1.73 6.43 9.31
N CYS A 153 -0.46 6.02 9.35
CA CYS A 153 -0.03 4.91 10.19
C CYS A 153 -0.34 5.17 11.68
N VAL A 154 -0.01 6.35 12.19
CA VAL A 154 -0.30 6.74 13.58
C VAL A 154 -1.80 6.80 13.83
N ALA A 155 -2.57 7.37 12.91
CA ALA A 155 -4.02 7.46 12.98
C ALA A 155 -4.68 6.08 12.98
N ILE A 156 -4.24 5.15 12.12
CA ILE A 156 -4.72 3.77 12.09
C ILE A 156 -4.37 3.04 13.39
N ALA A 157 -3.14 3.19 13.89
CA ALA A 157 -2.74 2.59 15.16
C ALA A 157 -3.61 3.12 16.32
N TRP A 158 -3.80 4.43 16.40
CA TRP A 158 -4.66 5.04 17.40
C TRP A 158 -6.12 4.56 17.25
N PHE A 159 -6.66 4.54 16.04
CA PHE A 159 -8.01 4.05 15.76
C PHE A 159 -8.19 2.60 16.24
N LEU A 160 -7.33 1.68 15.80
CA LEU A 160 -7.44 0.25 16.08
C LEU A 160 -7.22 -0.12 17.56
N TYR A 161 -6.43 0.65 18.30
CA TYR A 161 -6.05 0.32 19.67
C TYR A 161 -6.68 1.20 20.76
N ARG A 162 -7.15 2.41 20.42
CA ARG A 162 -7.64 3.38 21.42
C ARG A 162 -9.11 3.79 21.22
N THR A 163 -9.72 3.55 20.06
CA THR A 163 -11.10 3.99 19.81
C THR A 163 -12.11 2.84 19.93
N ARG A 164 -13.35 3.15 20.34
CA ARG A 164 -14.44 2.17 20.39
C ARG A 164 -14.71 1.54 19.02
N ALA A 165 -14.76 2.35 17.96
CA ALA A 165 -15.01 1.87 16.60
C ALA A 165 -13.91 0.90 16.12
N GLY A 166 -12.63 1.19 16.39
CA GLY A 166 -11.54 0.27 16.04
C GLY A 166 -11.53 -1.01 16.86
N LEU A 167 -11.88 -0.96 18.15
CA LEU A 167 -12.06 -2.16 18.97
C LEU A 167 -13.21 -3.03 18.46
N VAL A 168 -14.33 -2.42 18.05
CA VAL A 168 -15.46 -3.12 17.42
C VAL A 168 -15.04 -3.73 16.07
N LEU A 169 -14.30 -3.01 15.24
CA LEU A 169 -13.80 -3.53 13.96
C LEU A 169 -12.94 -4.79 14.17
N ARG A 170 -12.05 -4.76 15.18
CA ARG A 170 -11.24 -5.93 15.53
C ARG A 170 -12.09 -7.07 16.07
N ALA A 171 -13.08 -6.79 16.91
CA ALA A 171 -14.00 -7.81 17.40
C ALA A 171 -14.79 -8.48 16.27
N VAL A 172 -15.20 -7.71 15.25
CA VAL A 172 -15.82 -8.22 14.02
C VAL A 172 -14.85 -9.12 13.23
N GLY A 173 -13.56 -8.77 13.20
CA GLY A 173 -12.51 -9.60 12.59
C GLY A 173 -12.20 -10.88 13.37
N GLU A 174 -12.36 -10.88 14.69
CA GLU A 174 -12.19 -12.08 15.53
C GLU A 174 -13.40 -13.02 15.42
N SER A 175 -14.60 -12.51 15.73
CA SER A 175 -15.85 -13.28 15.68
C SER A 175 -17.01 -12.43 15.16
N PRO A 176 -17.33 -12.52 13.86
CA PRO A 176 -18.43 -11.75 13.28
C PRO A 176 -19.80 -12.19 13.80
N SER A 177 -19.99 -13.49 14.12
CA SER A 177 -21.24 -14.00 14.70
C SER A 177 -21.49 -13.44 16.10
N SER A 178 -20.46 -13.40 16.95
CA SER A 178 -20.56 -12.81 18.30
C SER A 178 -20.84 -11.30 18.23
N ALA A 179 -20.17 -10.59 17.32
CA ALA A 179 -20.44 -9.16 17.11
C ALA A 179 -21.86 -8.90 16.61
N HIS A 180 -22.39 -9.77 15.74
CA HIS A 180 -23.76 -9.67 15.24
C HIS A 180 -24.80 -9.94 16.34
N ALA A 181 -24.57 -10.94 17.20
CA ALA A 181 -25.43 -11.25 18.34
C ALA A 181 -25.53 -10.09 19.34
N LEU A 182 -24.48 -9.28 19.45
CA LEU A 182 -24.46 -8.02 20.23
C LEU A 182 -25.12 -6.83 19.51
N GLY A 183 -25.66 -7.02 18.30
CA GLY A 183 -26.38 -6.01 17.53
C GLY A 183 -25.52 -5.15 16.60
N TYR A 184 -24.22 -5.43 16.45
CA TYR A 184 -23.37 -4.64 15.55
C TYR A 184 -23.62 -4.97 14.07
N PRO A 185 -23.67 -3.97 13.18
CA PRO A 185 -23.89 -4.16 11.75
C PRO A 185 -22.59 -4.62 11.05
N VAL A 186 -22.22 -5.90 11.23
CA VAL A 186 -20.99 -6.51 10.71
C VAL A 186 -20.71 -6.21 9.23
N ARG A 187 -21.72 -6.37 8.36
CA ARG A 187 -21.57 -6.11 6.92
C ARG A 187 -21.17 -4.66 6.62
N ARG A 188 -21.77 -3.68 7.32
CA ARG A 188 -21.44 -2.26 7.14
C ARG A 188 -20.03 -1.94 7.64
N ILE A 189 -19.62 -2.56 8.74
CA ILE A 189 -18.27 -2.39 9.30
C ILE A 189 -17.22 -2.96 8.34
N ARG A 190 -17.44 -4.16 7.80
CA ARG A 190 -16.57 -4.77 6.78
C ARG A 190 -16.52 -3.94 5.49
N LEU A 191 -17.66 -3.41 5.04
CA LEU A 191 -17.69 -2.50 3.89
C LEU A 191 -16.82 -1.26 4.12
N ALA A 192 -17.01 -0.57 5.25
CA ALA A 192 -16.26 0.64 5.55
C ALA A 192 -14.75 0.38 5.61
N ALA A 193 -14.35 -0.76 6.19
CA ALA A 193 -12.95 -1.20 6.19
C ALA A 193 -12.43 -1.37 4.75
N VAL A 194 -13.16 -2.14 3.92
CA VAL A 194 -12.77 -2.41 2.51
C VAL A 194 -12.67 -1.14 1.68
N LEU A 195 -13.62 -0.21 1.83
CA LEU A 195 -13.59 1.09 1.14
C LEU A 195 -12.39 1.93 1.56
N PHE A 196 -12.08 1.96 2.85
CA PHE A 196 -10.89 2.63 3.37
C PHE A 196 -9.61 2.01 2.83
N GLY A 197 -9.50 0.68 2.83
CA GLY A 197 -8.36 -0.01 2.24
C GLY A 197 -8.23 0.23 0.74
N GLY A 198 -9.35 0.26 0.01
CA GLY A 198 -9.40 0.66 -1.40
C GLY A 198 -8.88 2.06 -1.64
N ALA A 199 -9.33 3.05 -0.85
CA ALA A 199 -8.84 4.42 -0.94
C ALA A 199 -7.32 4.51 -0.69
N CYS A 200 -6.79 3.76 0.29
CA CYS A 200 -5.35 3.70 0.57
C CYS A 200 -4.55 3.08 -0.58
N CYS A 201 -5.04 1.99 -1.19
CA CYS A 201 -4.47 1.42 -2.41
C CYS A 201 -4.52 2.42 -3.56
N GLY A 202 -5.60 3.21 -3.66
CA GLY A 202 -5.74 4.25 -4.68
C GLY A 202 -4.74 5.38 -4.53
N LEU A 203 -4.52 5.82 -3.29
CA LEU A 203 -3.46 6.78 -2.95
C LEU A 203 -2.06 6.23 -3.27
N ALA A 204 -1.83 4.93 -3.02
CA ALA A 204 -0.58 4.27 -3.33
C ALA A 204 -0.32 4.21 -4.86
N GLY A 205 -1.34 3.87 -5.65
CA GLY A 205 -1.23 3.85 -7.11
C GLY A 205 -1.06 5.24 -7.71
N ALA A 206 -1.83 6.23 -7.25
CA ALA A 206 -1.65 7.63 -7.66
C ALA A 206 -0.25 8.15 -7.30
N PHE A 207 0.30 7.77 -6.14
CA PHE A 207 1.66 8.14 -5.78
C PHE A 207 2.69 7.59 -6.77
N LEU A 208 2.47 6.39 -7.31
CA LEU A 208 3.38 5.79 -8.29
C LEU A 208 3.46 6.61 -9.58
N SER A 209 2.33 7.09 -10.11
CA SER A 209 2.25 7.82 -11.39
C SER A 209 2.40 9.34 -11.29
N LEU A 210 2.17 9.92 -10.11
CA LEU A 210 2.26 11.37 -9.91
C LEU A 210 3.59 11.80 -9.27
N VAL A 211 4.23 10.95 -8.47
CA VAL A 211 5.40 11.33 -7.67
C VAL A 211 6.59 10.41 -7.92
N TYR A 212 6.42 9.09 -7.79
CA TYR A 212 7.54 8.15 -7.89
C TYR A 212 8.11 8.12 -9.31
N THR A 213 7.24 7.90 -10.30
CA THR A 213 7.56 8.03 -11.72
C THR A 213 6.46 8.91 -12.33
N PRO A 214 6.70 10.21 -12.57
CA PRO A 214 5.68 11.19 -12.99
C PRO A 214 5.26 11.01 -14.45
N LEU A 215 4.91 9.79 -14.83
CA LEU A 215 4.49 9.37 -16.16
C LEU A 215 3.67 8.09 -16.03
N TRP A 216 2.90 7.79 -17.07
CA TRP A 216 2.17 6.52 -17.16
C TRP A 216 2.96 5.49 -17.99
N VAL A 217 3.16 4.31 -17.41
CA VAL A 217 3.62 3.10 -18.10
C VAL A 217 2.69 1.96 -17.74
N GLU A 218 2.35 1.14 -18.73
CA GLU A 218 1.60 -0.09 -18.51
C GLU A 218 2.27 -0.98 -17.45
N GLY A 219 1.47 -1.51 -16.53
CA GLY A 219 1.99 -2.44 -15.51
C GLY A 219 2.93 -1.80 -14.49
N MET A 220 2.94 -0.47 -14.34
CA MET A 220 3.91 0.23 -13.46
C MET A 220 3.90 -0.20 -11.98
N VAL A 221 2.79 -0.76 -11.48
CA VAL A 221 2.70 -1.30 -10.11
C VAL A 221 3.65 -2.49 -9.94
N ALA A 222 3.80 -3.33 -10.97
CA ALA A 222 4.79 -4.39 -11.09
C ALA A 222 4.92 -5.29 -9.85
N GLY A 223 3.78 -5.74 -9.31
CA GLY A 223 3.71 -6.66 -8.17
C GLY A 223 3.78 -5.99 -6.80
N ARG A 224 3.87 -4.66 -6.72
CA ARG A 224 3.89 -3.93 -5.44
C ARG A 224 2.61 -4.12 -4.63
N GLY A 225 1.46 -4.34 -5.26
CA GLY A 225 0.21 -4.66 -4.57
C GLY A 225 0.28 -6.02 -3.85
N TRP A 226 0.90 -7.02 -4.49
CA TRP A 226 1.15 -8.33 -3.87
C TRP A 226 2.17 -8.25 -2.74
N ILE A 227 3.23 -7.45 -2.91
CA ILE A 227 4.20 -7.19 -1.85
C ILE A 227 3.53 -6.52 -0.65
N ALA A 228 2.64 -5.55 -0.89
CA ALA A 228 1.88 -4.89 0.18
C ALA A 228 0.99 -5.87 0.96
N LEU A 229 0.36 -6.83 0.27
CA LEU A 229 -0.41 -7.90 0.90
C LEU A 229 0.47 -8.88 1.69
N ALA A 230 1.65 -9.25 1.19
CA ALA A 230 2.58 -10.06 1.96
C ALA A 230 3.10 -9.30 3.20
N LEU A 231 3.32 -7.99 3.05
CA LEU A 231 3.80 -7.11 4.09
C LEU A 231 2.84 -6.99 5.28
N THR A 232 1.51 -7.05 5.09
CA THR A 232 0.56 -7.05 6.22
C THR A 232 0.77 -8.26 7.13
N THR A 233 1.00 -9.42 6.52
CA THR A 233 1.27 -10.69 7.20
C THR A 233 2.63 -10.65 7.90
N PHE A 234 3.68 -10.18 7.22
CA PHE A 234 5.01 -10.01 7.83
C PHE A 234 4.99 -8.98 8.97
N ALA A 235 4.20 -7.92 8.83
CA ALA A 235 3.99 -6.95 9.89
C ALA A 235 3.15 -7.49 11.05
N THR A 236 2.68 -8.74 11.01
CA THR A 236 1.79 -9.36 12.00
C THR A 236 0.58 -8.48 12.32
N TRP A 237 0.02 -7.83 11.28
CA TRP A 237 -1.07 -6.86 11.40
C TRP A 237 -0.84 -5.73 12.43
N ARG A 238 0.41 -5.31 12.62
CA ARG A 238 0.78 -4.16 13.47
C ARG A 238 1.20 -2.98 12.59
N PRO A 239 0.50 -1.83 12.63
CA PRO A 239 0.81 -0.67 11.79
C PRO A 239 2.28 -0.22 11.87
N ALA A 240 2.86 -0.19 13.07
CA ALA A 240 4.26 0.20 13.24
C ALA A 240 5.26 -0.73 12.51
N ARG A 241 4.96 -2.03 12.41
CA ARG A 241 5.81 -2.99 11.68
C ARG A 241 5.66 -2.85 10.16
N VAL A 242 4.50 -2.37 9.69
CA VAL A 242 4.28 -2.08 8.27
C VAL A 242 5.26 -1.01 7.79
N VAL A 243 5.47 0.06 8.57
CA VAL A 243 6.43 1.13 8.24
C VAL A 243 7.84 0.57 8.05
N GLY A 244 8.31 -0.22 9.03
CA GLY A 244 9.65 -0.82 8.98
C GLY A 244 9.83 -1.74 7.76
N GLY A 245 8.85 -2.60 7.48
CA GLY A 245 8.91 -3.48 6.31
C GLY A 245 8.79 -2.73 4.99
N ALA A 246 7.91 -1.74 4.88
CA ALA A 246 7.74 -0.94 3.67
C ALA A 246 9.03 -0.21 3.27
N TYR A 247 9.71 0.44 4.23
CA TYR A 247 10.98 1.11 3.96
C TYR A 247 12.15 0.14 3.77
N LEU A 248 12.11 -1.05 4.37
CA LEU A 248 13.07 -2.11 4.06
C LEU A 248 12.94 -2.58 2.60
N PHE A 249 11.73 -2.87 2.13
CA PHE A 249 11.48 -3.26 0.73
C PHE A 249 11.82 -2.11 -0.24
N GLY A 250 11.45 -0.87 0.11
CA GLY A 250 11.82 0.32 -0.65
C GLY A 250 13.35 0.48 -0.74
N GLY A 251 14.04 0.29 0.38
CA GLY A 251 15.51 0.38 0.45
C GLY A 251 16.22 -0.65 -0.39
N ILE A 252 15.79 -1.92 -0.34
CA ILE A 252 16.36 -2.97 -1.18
C ILE A 252 16.13 -2.66 -2.66
N THR A 253 14.93 -2.17 -3.01
CA THR A 253 14.62 -1.77 -4.39
C THR A 253 15.59 -0.69 -4.88
N ILE A 254 15.81 0.36 -4.10
CA ILE A 254 16.72 1.44 -4.48
C ILE A 254 18.19 0.98 -4.48
N LEU A 255 18.60 0.13 -3.54
CA LEU A 255 19.92 -0.47 -3.52
C LEU A 255 20.21 -1.25 -4.81
N THR A 256 19.23 -2.01 -5.32
CA THR A 256 19.40 -2.71 -6.60
C THR A 256 19.66 -1.75 -7.75
N PHE A 257 18.90 -0.66 -7.86
CA PHE A 257 19.13 0.35 -8.90
C PHE A 257 20.48 1.05 -8.72
N HIS A 258 20.89 1.34 -7.49
CA HIS A 258 22.15 2.02 -7.20
C HIS A 258 23.37 1.15 -7.57
N VAL A 259 23.36 -0.14 -7.20
CA VAL A 259 24.45 -1.06 -7.55
C VAL A 259 24.56 -1.27 -9.06
N GLN A 260 23.42 -1.33 -9.78
CA GLN A 260 23.42 -1.37 -11.25
C GLN A 260 23.99 -0.08 -11.85
N ALA A 261 23.66 1.08 -11.30
CA ALA A 261 24.14 2.37 -11.78
C ALA A 261 25.64 2.58 -11.61
N ILE A 262 26.25 2.02 -10.55
CA ILE A 262 27.71 2.07 -10.32
C ILE A 262 28.48 1.10 -11.23
N GLY A 263 27.78 0.22 -11.96
CA GLY A 263 28.40 -0.69 -12.91
C GLY A 263 29.15 -1.85 -12.24
N VAL A 264 28.76 -2.23 -11.03
CA VAL A 264 29.33 -3.42 -10.38
C VAL A 264 29.03 -4.64 -11.27
N PRO A 265 30.02 -5.49 -11.61
CA PRO A 265 29.87 -6.61 -12.56
C PRO A 265 29.13 -7.80 -11.93
N VAL A 266 27.98 -7.55 -11.32
CA VAL A 266 27.05 -8.57 -10.85
C VAL A 266 25.92 -8.65 -11.86
N ALA A 267 25.55 -9.87 -12.26
CA ALA A 267 24.45 -10.09 -13.18
C ALA A 267 23.16 -9.42 -12.66
N SER A 268 22.45 -8.69 -13.52
CA SER A 268 21.22 -7.98 -13.15
C SER A 268 20.14 -8.94 -12.62
N GLN A 269 20.18 -10.20 -13.07
CA GLN A 269 19.34 -11.29 -12.56
C GLN A 269 19.59 -11.56 -11.07
N LEU A 270 20.84 -11.58 -10.61
CA LEU A 270 21.17 -11.78 -9.19
C LEU A 270 20.69 -10.61 -8.33
N LEU A 271 20.84 -9.38 -8.82
CA LEU A 271 20.31 -8.21 -8.11
C LEU A 271 18.78 -8.22 -8.05
N SER A 272 18.13 -8.66 -9.12
CA SER A 272 16.67 -8.78 -9.17
C SER A 272 16.12 -9.84 -8.20
N MET A 273 16.97 -10.77 -7.73
CA MET A 273 16.60 -11.75 -6.69
C MET A 273 16.65 -11.19 -5.26
N LEU A 274 17.37 -10.08 -5.01
CA LEU A 274 17.56 -9.51 -3.67
C LEU A 274 16.25 -9.18 -2.92
N PRO A 275 15.23 -8.57 -3.55
CA PRO A 275 13.95 -8.32 -2.88
C PRO A 275 13.28 -9.61 -2.38
N TYR A 276 13.36 -10.69 -3.16
CA TYR A 276 12.79 -11.98 -2.80
C TYR A 276 13.57 -12.67 -1.68
N LEU A 277 14.90 -12.63 -1.72
CA LEU A 277 15.76 -13.15 -0.65
C LEU A 277 15.50 -12.43 0.66
N ALA A 278 15.39 -11.10 0.63
CA ALA A 278 15.06 -10.33 1.81
C ALA A 278 13.67 -10.68 2.36
N ALA A 279 12.67 -10.89 1.49
CA ALA A 279 11.36 -11.37 1.91
C ALA A 279 11.45 -12.71 2.64
N ILE A 280 12.24 -13.66 2.12
CA ILE A 280 12.48 -14.97 2.76
C ILE A 280 13.14 -14.78 4.12
N VAL A 281 14.21 -13.99 4.23
CA VAL A 281 14.91 -13.73 5.50
C VAL A 281 13.97 -13.12 6.53
N VAL A 282 13.21 -12.09 6.14
CA VAL A 282 12.23 -11.43 7.01
C VAL A 282 11.16 -12.43 7.46
N LEU A 283 10.64 -13.25 6.55
CA LEU A 283 9.67 -14.30 6.86
C LEU A 283 10.25 -15.34 7.83
N VAL A 284 11.49 -15.78 7.65
CA VAL A 284 12.15 -16.72 8.58
C VAL A 284 12.27 -16.09 9.98
N LEU A 285 12.70 -14.83 10.06
CA LEU A 285 12.82 -14.12 11.34
C LEU A 285 11.47 -13.98 12.06
N ILE A 286 10.38 -13.69 11.34
CA ILE A 286 9.05 -13.52 11.94
C ILE A 286 8.41 -14.88 12.26
N SER A 287 8.53 -15.86 11.36
CA SER A 287 7.96 -17.20 11.53
C SER A 287 8.65 -18.00 12.64
N SER A 288 9.87 -17.61 13.04
CA SER A 288 10.54 -18.12 14.24
C SER A 288 9.71 -17.97 15.53
N ASN A 289 8.76 -17.03 15.57
CA ASN A 289 7.87 -16.83 16.71
C ASN A 289 6.40 -16.99 16.33
N ALA A 290 5.99 -18.25 16.14
CA ALA A 290 4.62 -18.63 15.76
C ALA A 290 3.53 -18.07 16.70
N ASN A 291 3.85 -17.84 17.97
CA ASN A 291 2.92 -17.27 18.95
C ASN A 291 2.55 -15.82 18.62
N LEU A 292 3.49 -15.02 18.11
CA LEU A 292 3.21 -13.64 17.70
C LEU A 292 2.23 -13.56 16.53
N ILE A 293 2.30 -14.50 15.59
CA ILE A 293 1.39 -14.55 14.44
C ILE A 293 -0.02 -14.92 14.92
N LYS A 294 -0.14 -15.99 15.71
CA LYS A 294 -1.43 -16.45 16.25
C LYS A 294 -2.15 -15.40 17.08
N LEU A 295 -1.42 -14.60 17.85
CA LEU A 295 -2.02 -13.56 18.72
C LEU A 295 -2.55 -12.34 17.97
N ASN A 296 -2.07 -12.06 16.75
CA ASN A 296 -2.44 -10.85 16.01
C ASN A 296 -3.25 -11.12 14.75
N MET A 297 -3.33 -12.37 14.30
CA MET A 297 -4.13 -12.81 13.16
C MET A 297 -5.62 -12.87 13.54
N PRO A 298 -6.51 -12.16 12.83
CA PRO A 298 -7.95 -12.24 13.09
C PRO A 298 -8.49 -13.65 12.83
N ALA A 299 -9.21 -14.24 13.79
CA ALA A 299 -9.68 -15.62 13.68
C ALA A 299 -10.70 -15.87 12.54
N SER A 300 -11.39 -14.81 12.07
CA SER A 300 -12.33 -14.87 10.94
C SER A 300 -11.76 -14.38 9.61
N LEU A 301 -10.43 -14.19 9.52
CA LEU A 301 -9.78 -13.72 8.29
C LEU A 301 -10.14 -14.60 7.09
N GLY A 302 -10.65 -13.98 6.03
CA GLY A 302 -11.03 -14.68 4.79
C GLY A 302 -12.33 -15.46 4.88
N LYS A 303 -13.01 -15.48 6.03
CA LYS A 303 -14.29 -16.17 6.21
C LYS A 303 -15.45 -15.24 5.90
N ASN A 304 -16.37 -15.73 5.06
CA ASN A 304 -17.60 -15.02 4.76
C ASN A 304 -18.54 -15.05 5.96
N PHE A 305 -19.31 -13.98 6.11
CA PHE A 305 -20.28 -13.83 7.19
C PHE A 305 -21.69 -13.73 6.62
N ASN A 306 -22.59 -14.58 7.12
CA ASN A 306 -24.01 -14.54 6.80
C ASN A 306 -24.82 -14.28 8.08
N PRO A 307 -25.62 -13.21 8.17
CA PRO A 307 -26.46 -12.92 9.35
C PRO A 307 -27.51 -13.98 9.66
N GLY A 308 -27.89 -14.81 8.68
CA GLY A 308 -28.94 -15.83 8.83
C GLY A 308 -28.47 -17.19 9.32
N ASN A 309 -27.15 -17.39 9.49
CA ASN A 309 -26.54 -18.62 10.01
C ASN A 309 -25.83 -18.33 11.33
#